data_AF-A0A5K1HP21-F1
#
_entry.id   AF-A0A5K1HP21-F1
#
_cell.length_a   1.000
_cell.length_b   1.000
_cell.length_c   1.000
_cell.angle_alpha   90.00
_cell.angle_beta   90.00
_cell.angle_gamma   90.00
#
_symmetry.space_group_name_H-M   'P 1'
#
loop_
_entity.id
_entity.type
_entity.pdbx_description
1 polymer ?
#
loop_
_entity_poly.entity_id
_entity_poly.type
_entity_poly.pdbx_seq_one_letter_code
_entity_poly.pdbx_strand_id
1 'polypeptide(L)'
;CRIWMHEVLRVFSDRLINEEDRLNLFNIAKNSVNRIWQLNFDKTFEHLDKTINGKKDGKIDTLEEIRGLLWTDCMSPLGARKVYEEVIDPT
;
A
#
# COMPACT_ATOMS: atom_id res chain seq x y z
N CYS A 1 -0.09 -10.62 2.51
CA CYS A 1 0.07 -9.95 1.20
C CYS A 1 0.41 -8.46 1.31
N ARG A 2 0.06 -7.76 2.41
CA ARG A 2 0.33 -6.32 2.58
C ARG A 2 1.81 -5.95 2.50
N ILE A 3 2.67 -6.59 3.30
CA ILE A 3 4.13 -6.41 3.23
C ILE A 3 4.70 -6.64 1.82
N TRP A 4 4.19 -7.64 1.11
CA TRP A 4 4.62 -7.92 -0.27
C TRP A 4 4.24 -6.78 -1.22
N MET A 5 3.02 -6.24 -1.10
CA MET A 5 2.58 -5.10 -1.89
C MET A 5 3.46 -3.87 -1.60
N HIS A 6 3.71 -3.59 -0.32
CA HIS A 6 4.61 -2.51 0.09
C HIS A 6 5.99 -2.65 -0.56
N GLU A 7 6.61 -3.84 -0.49
CA GLU A 7 7.94 -4.06 -1.07
C GLU A 7 7.96 -3.97 -2.59
N VAL A 8 6.93 -4.46 -3.29
CA VAL A 8 6.83 -4.31 -4.75
C VAL A 8 6.77 -2.85 -5.14
N LEU A 9 5.96 -2.04 -4.44
CA LEU A 9 5.87 -0.61 -4.72
C LEU A 9 7.18 0.09 -4.38
N ARG A 10 7.78 -0.15 -3.21
CA ARG A 10 9.06 0.46 -2.81
C ARG A 10 10.22 0.10 -3.76
N VAL A 11 10.27 -1.14 -4.24
CA VAL A 11 11.36 -1.58 -5.14
C VAL A 11 11.12 -1.10 -6.57
N PHE A 12 9.91 -1.26 -7.11
CA PHE A 12 9.69 -0.98 -8.53
C PHE A 12 9.13 0.42 -8.78
N SER A 13 8.13 0.86 -8.00
CA SER A 13 7.44 2.13 -8.22
C SER A 13 8.36 3.35 -7.99
N ASP A 14 9.24 3.29 -7.00
CA ASP A 14 10.16 4.41 -6.67
C ASP A 14 11.19 4.67 -7.78
N ARG A 15 11.44 3.69 -8.66
CA ARG A 15 12.37 3.81 -9.80
C ARG A 15 11.68 4.34 -11.06
N LEU A 16 10.34 4.35 -11.09
CA LEU A 16 9.58 4.86 -12.23
C LEU A 16 9.42 6.37 -12.14
N ILE A 17 9.55 7.05 -13.28
CA ILE A 17 9.45 8.52 -13.37
C ILE A 17 8.03 8.93 -13.75
N ASN A 18 7.43 8.24 -14.73
CA ASN A 18 6.10 8.56 -15.23
C ASN A 18 5.01 8.03 -14.28
N GLU A 19 3.97 8.83 -14.05
CA GLU A 19 2.85 8.42 -13.20
C GLU A 19 2.00 7.32 -13.83
N GLU A 20 1.86 7.33 -15.16
CA GLU A 20 1.14 6.28 -15.88
C GLU A 20 1.79 4.90 -15.66
N ASP A 21 3.12 4.83 -15.72
CA ASP A 21 3.87 3.59 -15.47
C ASP A 21 3.69 3.11 -14.02
N ARG A 22 3.65 4.04 -13.06
CA ARG A 22 3.39 3.73 -11.64
C ARG A 22 1.98 3.17 -11.46
N LEU A 23 0.98 3.75 -12.12
CA LEU A 23 -0.40 3.27 -12.08
C LEU A 23 -0.52 1.89 -12.73
N ASN A 24 0.17 1.65 -13.84
CA ASN A 24 0.21 0.36 -14.51
C ASN A 24 0.83 -0.72 -13.61
N LEU A 25 1.96 -0.43 -12.96
CA LEU A 25 2.58 -1.32 -11.98
C LEU A 25 1.62 -1.64 -10.82
N PHE A 26 0.96 -0.61 -10.29
CA PHE A 26 -0.03 -0.77 -9.23
C PHE A 26 -1.16 -1.72 -9.66
N ASN A 27 -1.73 -1.53 -10.85
CA ASN A 27 -2.77 -2.40 -11.38
C ASN A 27 -2.31 -3.85 -11.56
N ILE A 28 -1.07 -4.07 -12.02
CA ILE A 28 -0.47 -5.41 -12.12
C ILE A 28 -0.35 -6.06 -10.74
N ALA A 29 0.12 -5.30 -9.74
CA ALA A 29 0.27 -5.79 -8.38
C ALA A 29 -1.10 -6.08 -7.72
N LYS A 30 -2.09 -5.20 -7.90
CA LYS A 30 -3.49 -5.38 -7.47
C LYS A 30 -4.08 -6.66 -8.05
N ASN A 31 -3.93 -6.88 -9.36
CA ASN A 31 -4.38 -8.10 -10.03
C ASN A 31 -3.67 -9.35 -9.52
N SER A 32 -2.39 -9.25 -9.16
CA SER A 32 -1.64 -10.36 -8.57
C SER A 32 -2.20 -10.74 -7.19
N VAL A 33 -2.57 -9.77 -6.35
CA VAL A 33 -3.26 -10.03 -5.07
C VAL A 33 -4.58 -10.77 -5.28
N ASN A 34 -5.40 -10.29 -6.23
CA ASN A 34 -6.70 -10.91 -6.52
C ASN A 34 -6.56 -12.32 -7.09
N ARG A 35 -5.60 -12.55 -8.00
CA ARG A 35 -5.50 -13.82 -8.76
C ARG A 35 -4.65 -14.87 -8.05
N ILE A 36 -3.50 -14.48 -7.48
CA ILE A 36 -2.53 -15.42 -6.92
C ILE A 36 -2.88 -15.71 -5.46
N TRP A 37 -3.12 -14.68 -4.67
CA TRP A 37 -3.53 -14.86 -3.27
C TRP A 37 -5.02 -15.16 -3.10
N GLN A 38 -5.83 -14.95 -4.15
CA GLN A 38 -7.29 -15.16 -4.09
C GLN A 38 -7.97 -14.31 -3.00
N LEU A 39 -7.39 -13.15 -2.70
CA LEU A 39 -7.91 -12.20 -1.71
C LEU A 39 -8.60 -11.05 -2.43
N ASN A 40 -9.70 -10.55 -1.88
CA ASN A 40 -10.29 -9.31 -2.37
C ASN A 40 -9.39 -8.14 -1.98
N PHE A 41 -8.76 -7.51 -2.98
CA PHE A 41 -7.83 -6.41 -2.78
C PHE A 41 -8.47 -5.25 -2.01
N ASP A 42 -9.62 -4.75 -2.46
CA ASP A 42 -10.24 -3.56 -1.88
C ASP A 42 -10.62 -3.78 -0.40
N LYS A 43 -11.11 -4.98 -0.04
CA LYS A 43 -11.33 -5.35 1.36
C LYS A 43 -10.04 -5.49 2.16
N THR A 44 -8.99 -6.02 1.55
CA THR A 44 -7.72 -6.25 2.25
C THR A 44 -7.04 -4.92 2.61
N PHE A 45 -7.23 -3.89 1.80
CA PHE A 45 -6.63 -2.57 1.94
C PHE A 45 -7.64 -1.48 2.32
N GLU A 46 -8.80 -1.85 2.88
CA GLU A 46 -9.90 -0.92 3.22
C GLU A 46 -9.49 0.22 4.18
N HIS A 47 -8.47 -0.02 5.01
CA HIS A 47 -7.92 0.98 5.93
C HIS A 47 -7.20 2.13 5.20
N LEU A 48 -6.84 1.95 3.92
CA LEU A 48 -6.20 2.96 3.08
C LEU A 48 -7.21 3.80 2.28
N ASP A 49 -8.49 3.42 2.26
CA ASP A 49 -9.56 4.16 1.60
C ASP A 49 -9.70 5.54 2.24
N LYS A 50 -9.23 6.56 1.50
CA LYS A 50 -9.23 7.95 1.93
C LYS A 50 -10.58 8.56 1.59
N THR A 51 -11.05 9.45 2.47
CA THR A 51 -12.31 10.16 2.21
C THR A 51 -12.10 11.19 1.11
N ILE A 52 -12.54 10.89 -0.11
CA ILE A 52 -12.53 11.83 -1.24
C ILE A 52 -13.91 12.53 -1.26
N ASN A 53 -13.93 13.86 -1.15
CA ASN A 53 -15.17 14.66 -1.16
C ASN A 53 -16.21 14.27 -0.10
N GLY A 54 -15.77 13.82 1.08
CA GLY A 54 -16.66 13.47 2.20
C GLY A 54 -17.30 12.08 2.11
N LYS A 55 -16.90 11.22 1.15
CA LYS A 55 -17.33 9.83 1.07
C LYS A 55 -16.15 8.89 0.85
N LYS A 56 -16.24 7.70 1.45
CA LYS A 56 -15.43 6.53 1.11
C LYS A 56 -16.15 5.78 -0.01
N ASP A 57 -15.45 5.47 -1.09
CA ASP A 57 -16.05 4.75 -2.22
C ASP A 57 -15.86 3.23 -2.11
N GLY A 58 -15.10 2.77 -1.10
CA GLY A 58 -14.81 1.37 -0.85
C GLY A 58 -13.83 0.76 -1.84
N LYS A 59 -13.10 1.59 -2.60
CA LYS A 59 -12.16 1.15 -3.63
C LYS A 59 -10.81 1.80 -3.41
N ILE A 60 -9.77 1.02 -3.69
CA ILE A 60 -8.40 1.50 -3.62
C ILE A 60 -7.89 1.46 -5.04
N ASP A 61 -8.01 2.59 -5.74
CA ASP A 61 -7.67 2.72 -7.15
C ASP A 61 -6.69 3.87 -7.45
N THR A 62 -6.40 4.74 -6.47
CA THR A 62 -5.44 5.83 -6.63
C THR A 62 -4.06 5.49 -6.08
N LEU A 63 -3.02 6.12 -6.67
CA LEU A 63 -1.66 6.04 -6.13
C LEU A 63 -1.54 6.67 -4.73
N GLU A 64 -2.37 7.66 -4.43
CA GLU A 64 -2.35 8.38 -3.14
C GLU A 64 -2.89 7.55 -1.97
N GLU A 65 -3.86 6.68 -2.21
CA GLU A 65 -4.37 5.74 -1.21
C GLU A 65 -3.34 4.66 -0.92
N ILE A 66 -2.80 4.01 -1.97
CA ILE A 66 -1.86 2.91 -1.78
C ILE A 66 -0.52 3.36 -1.22
N ARG A 67 -0.11 4.61 -1.45
CA ARG A 67 1.06 5.23 -0.79
C ARG A 67 0.92 5.33 0.73
N GLY A 68 -0.30 5.23 1.26
CA GLY A 68 -0.53 5.12 2.70
C GLY A 68 -0.04 3.79 3.29
N LEU A 69 0.20 2.78 2.47
CA LEU A 69 0.73 1.49 2.91
C LEU A 69 2.22 1.61 3.27
N LEU A 70 2.51 1.83 4.55
CA LEU A 70 3.87 1.98 5.04
C LEU A 70 4.26 0.82 5.96
N TRP A 71 5.41 0.22 5.68
CA TRP A 71 6.07 -0.72 6.58
C TRP A 71 7.46 -0.18 6.90
N THR A 72 7.76 0.02 8.18
CA THR A 72 9.04 0.60 8.61
C THR A 72 9.37 0.26 10.06
N ASP A 73 10.66 0.26 10.39
CA ASP A 73 11.18 0.18 11.76
C ASP A 73 11.69 1.54 12.26
N CYS A 74 11.58 2.61 11.46
CA CYS A 74 12.20 3.90 11.72
C CYS A 74 11.65 4.62 12.96
N MET A 75 10.45 4.24 13.41
CA MET A 75 9.82 4.79 14.62
C MET A 75 10.32 4.10 15.90
N SER A 76 11.09 3.02 15.78
CA SER A 76 11.67 2.31 16.93
C SER A 76 12.74 3.16 17.60
N PRO A 77 12.71 3.35 18.94
CA PRO A 77 13.75 4.06 19.67
C PRO A 77 15.15 3.48 19.45
N LEU A 78 16.17 4.34 19.49
CA LEU A 78 17.57 3.89 19.47
C LEU A 78 17.84 2.93 20.63
N GLY A 79 18.24 1.69 20.31
CA GLY A 79 18.52 0.63 21.28
C GLY A 79 17.35 -0.32 21.56
N ALA A 80 16.15 -0.02 21.05
CA ALA A 80 15.03 -0.96 21.08
C ALA A 80 15.19 -2.04 19.99
N ARG A 81 14.50 -3.18 20.18
CA ARG A 81 14.39 -4.20 19.13
C ARG A 81 13.64 -3.59 17.95
N LYS A 82 14.33 -3.47 16.82
CA LYS A 82 13.73 -3.03 15.55
C LYS A 82 12.80 -4.12 15.05
N VAL A 83 11.51 -3.81 14.97
CA VAL A 83 10.49 -4.68 14.40
C VAL A 83 10.00 -4.01 13.13
N TYR A 84 10.02 -4.75 12.02
CA TYR A 84 9.51 -4.27 10.76
C TYR A 84 8.00 -4.55 10.70
N GLU A 85 7.21 -3.52 10.93
CA GLU A 85 5.75 -3.62 11.06
C GLU A 85 5.02 -2.58 10.21
N GLU A 86 3.75 -2.85 9.96
CA GLU A 86 2.84 -1.93 9.28
C GLU A 86 2.57 -0.72 10.19
N VAL A 87 2.81 0.48 9.67
CA VAL A 87 2.46 1.70 10.38
C VAL A 87 0.98 1.97 10.14
N ILE A 88 0.21 1.89 11.22
CA ILE A 88 -1.22 2.20 11.23
C ILE A 88 -1.37 3.59 11.82
N ASP A 89 -2.03 4.50 11.09
CA ASP A 89 -2.38 5.81 11.63
C ASP A 89 -3.46 5.64 12.70
N PRO A 90 -3.24 6.05 13.96
CA PRO A 90 -4.21 5.87 15.04
C PRO A 90 -5.44 6.79 14.99
N THR A 91 -5.69 7.52 13.90
CA THR A 91 -6.89 8.38 13.74
C THR A 91 -8.22 7.68 13.98
#